data_AF-A0A914T7B2-F1
#
_entry.id   AF-A0A914T7B2-F1
#
_cell.length_a   1.000
_cell.length_b   1.000
_cell.length_c   1.000
_cell.angle_alpha   90.00
_cell.angle_beta   90.00
_cell.angle_gamma   90.00
#
_symmetry.space_group_name_H-M   'P 1'
#
loop_
_entity.id
_entity.type
_entity.pdbx_description
1 polymer ?
#
loop_
_entity_poly.entity_id
_entity_poly.type
_entity_poly.pdbx_seq_one_letter_code
_entity_poly.pdbx_strand_id
1 'polypeptide(L)'
;MFDATTENFVEINEFEVETVQKMIEFCETDNIKDVNGYESDLFKIAHKFQIPDLMEFAVEKMSENANTSNIFGYLQLAINYKLKDFEEWCMKFAFPSSI
;
A
#
# COMPACT_ATOMS: atom_id res chain seq x y z
N MET A 1 -17.52 -20.87 18.33
CA MET A 1 -17.31 -20.06 19.54
C MET A 1 -16.53 -18.85 19.08
N PHE A 2 -17.23 -17.74 18.85
CA PHE A 2 -16.64 -16.45 18.52
C PHE A 2 -16.78 -15.60 19.78
N ASP A 3 -15.68 -15.32 20.46
CA ASP A 3 -15.70 -14.35 21.54
C ASP A 3 -15.65 -12.98 20.86
N ALA A 4 -16.82 -12.48 20.48
CA ALA A 4 -16.96 -11.14 19.94
C ALA A 4 -16.87 -10.18 21.12
N THR A 5 -15.68 -9.65 21.37
CA THR A 5 -15.50 -8.45 22.20
C THR A 5 -16.43 -7.37 21.64
N THR A 6 -17.40 -6.94 22.45
CA THR A 6 -18.46 -5.98 22.11
C THR A 6 -17.97 -4.54 22.13
N GLU A 7 -16.76 -4.31 21.64
CA GLU A 7 -16.22 -2.96 21.49
C GLU A 7 -16.43 -2.52 20.04
N ASN A 8 -17.38 -1.61 19.84
CA ASN A 8 -17.63 -0.95 18.55
C ASN A 8 -16.55 0.11 18.22
N PHE A 9 -15.35 -0.03 18.80
CA PHE A 9 -14.26 0.91 18.69
C PHE A 9 -12.99 0.17 18.31
N VAL A 10 -12.28 0.70 17.31
CA VAL A 10 -10.98 0.21 16.87
C VAL A 10 -10.02 1.38 16.93
N GLU A 11 -8.98 1.25 17.75
CA GLU A 11 -7.89 2.23 17.84
C GLU A 11 -6.80 1.90 16.82
N ILE A 12 -6.36 2.89 16.03
CA ILE A 12 -5.29 2.75 15.04
C ILE A 12 -4.27 3.86 15.31
N ASN A 13 -3.07 3.47 15.76
CA ASN A 13 -2.02 4.40 16.21
C ASN A 13 -0.77 4.38 15.32
N GLU A 14 -0.67 3.41 14.41
CA GLU A 14 0.52 3.21 13.58
C GLU A 14 0.44 3.91 12.22
N PHE A 15 -0.68 4.57 11.92
CA PHE A 15 -0.93 5.24 10.65
C PHE A 15 -1.46 6.65 10.88
N GLU A 16 -1.03 7.56 10.01
CA GLU A 16 -1.58 8.91 9.95
C GLU A 16 -3.08 8.86 9.62
N VAL A 17 -3.81 9.86 10.13
CA VAL A 17 -5.27 9.96 9.97
C VAL A 17 -5.66 9.94 8.49
N GLU A 18 -4.88 10.57 7.63
CA GLU A 18 -5.13 10.64 6.19
C GLU A 18 -5.00 9.26 5.51
N THR A 19 -4.09 8.40 5.99
CA THR A 19 -3.96 7.03 5.48
C THR A 19 -5.16 6.19 5.90
N VAL A 20 -5.62 6.34 7.14
CA VAL A 20 -6.82 5.65 7.65
C VAL A 20 -8.07 6.11 6.90
N GLN A 21 -8.22 7.41 6.67
CA GLN A 21 -9.36 7.96 5.91
C GLN A 21 -9.43 7.40 4.49
N LYS A 22 -8.28 7.30 3.80
CA LYS A 22 -8.23 6.73 2.45
C LYS A 22 -8.52 5.23 2.41
N MET A 23 -8.08 4.48 3.43
CA MET A 23 -8.48 3.07 3.59
C MET A 23 -10.01 2.95 3.73
N ILE A 24 -10.63 3.81 4.54
CA ILE A 24 -12.10 3.81 4.71
C ILE A 24 -12.80 4.21 3.39
N GLU A 25 -12.32 5.24 2.69
CA GLU A 25 -12.84 5.64 1.37
C GLU A 25 -12.83 4.47 0.38
N PHE A 26 -11.73 3.70 0.34
CA PHE A 26 -11.64 2.52 -0.50
C PHE A 26 -12.65 1.44 -0.08
N CYS A 27 -12.76 1.13 1.20
CA CYS A 27 -13.73 0.13 1.67
C CYS A 27 -15.19 0.49 1.36
N GLU A 28 -15.50 1.79 1.23
CA GLU A 28 -16.85 2.25 0.91
C GLU A 28 -17.12 2.35 -0.60
N THR A 29 -16.08 2.56 -1.43
CA THR A 29 -16.24 2.96 -2.84
C THR A 29 -15.43 2.15 -3.83
N ASP A 30 -14.59 1.22 -3.37
CA ASP A 30 -13.57 0.49 -4.13
C ASP A 30 -12.60 1.41 -4.90
N ASN A 31 -12.45 2.66 -4.47
CA ASN A 31 -11.61 3.67 -5.12
C ASN A 31 -11.09 4.72 -4.13
N ILE A 32 -10.05 5.44 -4.50
CA ILE A 32 -9.50 6.58 -3.74
C ILE A 32 -9.23 7.72 -4.73
N LYS A 33 -9.83 8.89 -4.48
CA LYS A 33 -9.72 10.04 -5.42
C LYS A 33 -8.32 10.64 -5.52
N ASP A 34 -7.60 10.70 -4.40
CA ASP A 34 -6.25 11.26 -4.33
C ASP A 34 -5.34 10.33 -3.53
N VAL A 35 -4.40 9.69 -4.22
CA VAL A 35 -3.51 8.67 -3.67
C VAL A 35 -2.08 9.18 -3.56
N ASN A 36 -1.76 10.30 -4.21
CA ASN A 36 -0.39 10.74 -4.42
C ASN A 36 0.36 10.93 -3.10
N GLY A 37 1.46 10.20 -2.93
CA GLY A 37 2.30 10.25 -1.74
C GLY A 37 1.83 9.37 -0.57
N TYR A 38 0.70 8.66 -0.72
CA TYR A 38 0.19 7.71 0.28
C TYR A 38 0.29 6.25 -0.18
N GLU A 39 0.82 5.96 -1.37
CA GLU A 39 0.76 4.62 -1.98
C GLU A 39 1.41 3.56 -1.08
N SER A 40 2.59 3.85 -0.54
CA SER A 40 3.30 2.91 0.34
C SER A 40 2.59 2.71 1.67
N ASP A 41 1.97 3.74 2.23
CA ASP A 41 1.27 3.65 3.51
C ASP A 41 -0.09 2.97 3.36
N LEU A 42 -0.77 3.17 2.22
CA LEU A 42 -1.95 2.40 1.82
C LEU A 42 -1.64 0.91 1.70
N PHE A 43 -0.50 0.56 1.09
CA PHE A 43 -0.09 -0.84 1.06
C PHE A 43 0.13 -1.41 2.47
N LYS A 44 0.83 -0.68 3.35
CA LYS A 44 1.11 -1.14 4.72
C LYS A 44 -0.15 -1.31 5.55
N ILE A 45 -1.10 -0.37 5.47
CA ILE A 45 -2.37 -0.47 6.22
C ILE A 45 -3.24 -1.60 5.66
N ALA A 46 -3.31 -1.75 4.33
CA ALA A 46 -4.03 -2.83 3.68
C ALA A 46 -3.46 -4.20 4.05
N HIS A 47 -2.13 -4.34 4.09
CA HIS A 47 -1.48 -5.54 4.57
C HIS A 47 -1.79 -5.80 6.07
N LYS A 48 -1.80 -4.77 6.92
CA LYS A 48 -2.12 -4.95 8.35
C LYS A 48 -3.56 -5.46 8.54
N PHE A 49 -4.52 -4.86 7.85
CA PHE A 49 -5.94 -5.21 7.99
C PHE A 49 -6.40 -6.31 7.02
N GLN A 50 -5.49 -6.88 6.24
CA GLN A 50 -5.75 -7.97 5.30
C GLN A 50 -6.85 -7.59 4.30
N ILE A 51 -6.65 -6.49 3.57
CA ILE A 51 -7.53 -5.98 2.52
C ILE A 51 -6.82 -6.18 1.16
N PRO A 52 -6.94 -7.34 0.50
CA PRO A 52 -6.13 -7.67 -0.68
C PRO A 52 -6.31 -6.69 -1.84
N ASP A 53 -7.55 -6.29 -2.11
CA ASP A 53 -7.87 -5.38 -3.22
C ASP A 53 -7.20 -4.01 -3.06
N LEU A 54 -7.08 -3.51 -1.81
CA LEU A 54 -6.36 -2.28 -1.52
C LEU A 54 -4.84 -2.46 -1.63
N MET A 55 -4.31 -3.66 -1.34
CA MET A 55 -2.89 -3.95 -1.58
C MET A 55 -2.57 -3.92 -3.07
N GLU A 56 -3.40 -4.56 -3.90
CA GLU A 56 -3.24 -4.55 -5.36
C GLU A 56 -3.35 -3.13 -5.92
N PHE A 57 -4.39 -2.39 -5.49
CA PHE A 57 -4.57 -0.98 -5.84
C PHE A 57 -3.35 -0.13 -5.47
N ALA A 58 -2.80 -0.31 -4.27
CA ALA A 58 -1.63 0.45 -3.83
C ALA A 58 -0.38 0.13 -4.68
N VAL A 59 -0.16 -1.13 -5.05
CA VAL A 59 0.95 -1.52 -5.96
C VAL A 59 0.77 -0.93 -7.34
N GLU A 60 -0.44 -0.95 -7.89
CA GLU A 60 -0.76 -0.31 -9.17
C GLU A 60 -0.43 1.19 -9.12
N LYS A 61 -0.84 1.89 -8.07
CA LYS A 61 -0.54 3.33 -7.91
C LYS A 61 0.93 3.60 -7.68
N MET A 62 1.66 2.74 -6.96
CA MET A 62 3.12 2.85 -6.88
C MET A 62 3.77 2.72 -8.25
N SER A 63 3.30 1.79 -9.09
CA SER A 63 3.80 1.64 -10.47
C SER A 63 3.49 2.85 -11.35
N GLU A 64 2.28 3.40 -11.27
CA GLU A 64 1.88 4.60 -12.02
C GLU A 64 2.67 5.85 -11.62
N ASN A 65 2.92 6.03 -10.33
CA ASN A 65 3.55 7.22 -9.75
C ASN A 65 5.07 7.10 -9.58
N ALA A 66 5.68 6.00 -10.03
CA ALA A 66 7.10 5.77 -9.90
C ALA A 66 7.94 6.84 -10.61
N ASN A 67 8.99 7.28 -9.92
CA ASN A 67 9.98 8.22 -10.41
C ASN A 67 11.31 7.99 -9.69
N THR A 68 12.34 8.73 -10.10
CA THR A 68 13.70 8.58 -9.55
C THR A 68 13.80 8.86 -8.04
N SER A 69 12.85 9.60 -7.47
CA SER A 69 12.86 9.98 -6.05
C SER A 69 12.22 8.93 -5.14
N ASN A 70 11.22 8.18 -5.62
CA ASN A 70 10.49 7.20 -4.82
C ASN A 70 10.84 5.73 -5.13
N ILE A 71 11.45 5.44 -6.28
CA ILE A 71 11.64 4.06 -6.75
C ILE A 71 12.42 3.18 -5.77
N PHE A 72 13.43 3.72 -5.08
CA PHE A 72 14.20 2.95 -4.10
C PHE A 72 13.38 2.65 -2.84
N GLY A 73 12.47 3.54 -2.45
CA GLY A 73 11.51 3.29 -1.37
C GLY A 73 10.53 2.17 -1.74
N TYR A 74 10.03 2.19 -2.98
CA TYR A 74 9.15 1.14 -3.50
C TYR A 74 9.87 -0.21 -3.62
N LEU A 75 11.12 -0.22 -4.10
CA LEU A 75 11.95 -1.43 -4.15
C LEU A 75 12.18 -2.02 -2.74
N GLN A 76 12.52 -1.17 -1.77
CA GLN A 76 12.71 -1.62 -0.39
C GLN A 76 11.42 -2.21 0.19
N LEU A 77 10.27 -1.59 -0.08
CA LEU A 77 8.97 -2.11 0.31
C LEU A 77 8.71 -3.48 -0.35
N ALA A 78 8.95 -3.61 -1.65
CA ALA A 78 8.74 -4.86 -2.39
C ALA A 78 9.57 -6.02 -1.79
N ILE A 79 10.84 -5.77 -1.47
CA ILE A 79 11.72 -6.74 -0.80
C ILE A 79 11.18 -7.13 0.58
N ASN A 80 10.80 -6.14 1.40
CA ASN A 80 10.32 -6.36 2.77
C ASN A 80 9.04 -7.20 2.81
N TYR A 81 8.15 -7.00 1.84
CA TYR A 81 6.86 -7.69 1.74
C TYR A 81 6.87 -8.85 0.74
N LYS A 82 8.03 -9.19 0.18
CA LYS A 82 8.24 -10.32 -0.76
C LYS A 82 7.36 -10.24 -2.01
N LEU A 83 7.15 -9.03 -2.53
CA LEU A 83 6.38 -8.76 -3.75
C LEU A 83 7.26 -8.96 -4.99
N LYS A 84 7.55 -10.22 -5.35
CA LYS A 84 8.56 -10.55 -6.38
C LYS A 84 8.34 -9.83 -7.72
N ASP A 85 7.11 -9.83 -8.23
CA ASP A 85 6.81 -9.21 -9.52
C ASP A 85 7.02 -7.69 -9.47
N PHE A 86 6.65 -7.06 -8.36
CA PHE A 86 6.85 -5.62 -8.15
C PHE A 86 8.32 -5.27 -7.86
N GLU A 87 9.06 -6.16 -7.19
CA GLU A 87 10.49 -6.04 -6.95
C GLU A 87 11.26 -6.05 -8.28
N GLU A 88 10.98 -7.03 -9.16
CA GLU A 88 11.56 -7.10 -10.50
C GLU A 88 11.21 -5.87 -11.34
N TRP A 89 9.96 -5.42 -11.26
CA TRP A 89 9.51 -4.20 -11.93
C TRP A 89 10.28 -2.97 -11.44
N CYS A 90 10.46 -2.82 -10.13
CA CYS A 90 11.22 -1.72 -9.54
C CYS A 90 12.70 -1.75 -9.98
N MET A 91 13.31 -2.93 -10.04
CA MET A 91 14.70 -3.08 -10.51
C MET A 91 14.84 -2.67 -11.98
N LYS A 92 13.90 -3.07 -12.84
CA LYS A 92 13.86 -2.66 -14.26
C LYS A 92 13.74 -1.16 -14.41
N PHE A 93 12.89 -0.52 -13.59
CA PHE A 93 12.72 0.93 -13.60
C PHE A 93 13.98 1.66 -13.11
N ALA A 94 14.58 1.20 -12.02
CA ALA A 94 15.76 1.84 -11.41
C ALA A 94 17.05 1.63 -12.23
N PHE A 95 17.17 0.50 -12.92
CA PHE A 95 18.38 0.08 -13.64
C PHE A 95 18.06 -0.40 -15.06
N PRO A 96 17.62 0.50 -15.97
CA PRO A 96 17.16 0.11 -17.30
C PRO A 96 18.26 -0.49 -18.21
N SER A 97 19.54 -0.35 -17.85
CA SER A 97 20.68 -0.83 -18.62
C SER A 97 21.28 -2.16 -18.14
N SER A 98 20.70 -2.81 -17.13
CA SER A 98 21.28 -3.97 -16.43
C SER A 98 20.62 -5.32 -16.77
N ILE A 99 19.78 -5.38 -17.81
CA ILE A 99 19.03 -6.58 -18.24
C ILE A 99 19.18 -6.78 -19.74
#